data_AF-A0A382RXY3-F1
#
_entry.id   AF-A0A382RXY3-F1
#
_cell.length_a   1.000
_cell.length_b   1.000
_cell.length_c   1.000
_cell.angle_alpha   90.00
_cell.angle_beta   90.00
_cell.angle_gamma   90.00
#
_symmetry.space_group_name_H-M   'P 1'
#
loop_
_entity.id
_entity.type
_entity.pdbx_description
1 polymer ?
#
loop_
_entity_poly.entity_id
_entity_poly.type
_entity_poly.pdbx_seq_one_letter_code
_entity_poly.pdbx_strand_id
1 'polypeptide(L)' 'MANIFTKHPKEVGETYFQHLWVALKYSFKLLLLFIITFIHSIFPFIFKANTSTKIIEMAEELKNRRN' A
#
# COMPACT_ATOMS: atom_id res chain seq x y z
N MET A 1 -19.81 -13.75 -18.89
CA MET A 1 -19.18 -13.69 -17.55
C MET A 1 -18.15 -12.57 -17.54
N ALA A 2 -18.10 -11.70 -16.54
CA ALA A 2 -17.02 -10.71 -16.43
C ALA A 2 -15.74 -11.40 -15.93
N ASN A 3 -14.58 -11.12 -16.54
CA ASN A 3 -13.30 -11.68 -16.09
C ASN A 3 -12.88 -11.00 -14.78
N ILE A 4 -12.89 -11.76 -13.68
CA ILE A 4 -12.61 -11.27 -12.32
C ILE A 4 -11.22 -10.66 -12.13
N PHE A 5 -10.22 -11.10 -12.91
CA PHE A 5 -8.86 -10.54 -12.85
C PHE A 5 -8.75 -9.19 -13.53
N THR A 6 -9.59 -8.93 -14.54
CA THR A 6 -9.46 -7.71 -15.37
C THR A 6 -10.59 -6.72 -15.16
N LYS A 7 -11.70 -7.12 -14.52
CA LYS A 7 -12.85 -6.24 -14.28
C LYS A 7 -12.44 -5.03 -13.44
N HIS A 8 -11.88 -5.27 -12.25
CA HIS A 8 -11.47 -4.19 -11.35
C HIS A 8 -10.32 -3.32 -11.92
N PRO A 9 -9.21 -3.88 -12.46
CA PRO A 9 -8.18 -3.06 -13.09
C PRO A 9 -8.73 -2.15 -14.19
N LYS A 10 -9.65 -2.64 -15.03
CA LYS A 10 -10.28 -1.83 -16.07
C LYS A 10 -11.16 -0.70 -15.51
N GLU A 11 -11.88 -0.92 -14.41
CA GLU A 11 -12.69 0.10 -13.74
C GLU A 11 -11.86 1.29 -13.23
N VAL A 12 -10.56 1.09 -12.99
CA VAL A 12 -9.62 2.12 -12.55
C VAL A 12 -8.61 2.51 -13.65
N GLY A 13 -8.86 2.14 -14.91
CA GLY A 13 -8.04 2.53 -16.05
C GLY A 13 -6.69 1.79 -16.18
N GLU A 14 -6.55 0.62 -15.56
CA GLU A 14 -5.29 -0.15 -15.50
C GLU A 14 -5.37 -1.50 -16.20
N THR A 15 -4.24 -1.95 -16.73
CA THR A 15 -4.04 -3.37 -17.09
C THR A 15 -3.84 -4.22 -15.84
N TYR A 16 -4.08 -5.53 -15.95
CA TYR A 16 -3.87 -6.46 -14.83
C TYR A 16 -2.47 -6.35 -14.23
N PHE A 17 -1.43 -6.28 -15.08
CA PHE A 17 -0.05 -6.23 -14.60
C PHE A 17 0.32 -4.88 -13.98
N GLN A 18 -0.22 -3.75 -14.47
CA GLN A 18 -0.06 -2.45 -13.80
C GLN A 18 -0.67 -2.48 -12.40
N HIS A 19 -1.91 -2.95 -12.29
CA HIS A 19 -2.61 -3.04 -11.02
C HIS A 19 -1.90 -3.99 -10.04
N LEU A 20 -1.49 -5.17 -10.53
CA LEU A 20 -0.73 -6.15 -9.77
C LEU A 20 0.56 -5.57 -9.22
N TRP A 21 1.36 -4.92 -10.07
CA TRP A 21 2.65 -4.34 -9.66
C TRP A 21 2.47 -3.27 -8.59
N VAL A 22 1.45 -2.43 -8.72
CA VAL A 22 1.18 -1.41 -7.72
C VAL A 22 0.66 -2.02 -6.42
N ALA A 23 -0.24 -3.00 -6.48
CA ALA A 23 -0.69 -3.73 -5.29
C ALA A 23 0.48 -4.39 -4.55
N LEU A 24 1.41 -5.03 -5.28
CA LEU A 24 2.64 -5.61 -4.71
C LEU A 24 3.54 -4.55 -4.07
N LYS A 25 3.73 -3.39 -4.72
CA LYS A 25 4.51 -2.29 -4.15
C LYS A 25 3.95 -1.83 -2.81
N TYR A 26 2.64 -1.64 -2.70
CA TYR A 26 2.01 -1.22 -1.44
C TYR A 26 1.98 -2.33 -0.40
N SER A 27 1.84 -3.61 -0.79
CA SER A 27 1.89 -4.72 0.15
C SER A 27 3.27 -4.81 0.83
N PHE A 28 4.37 -4.64 0.09
CA PHE A 28 5.71 -4.60 0.68
C PHE A 28 5.94 -3.38 1.59
N LYS A 29 5.45 -2.19 1.19
CA LYS A 29 5.51 -0.99 2.06
C LYS A 29 4.77 -1.22 3.38
N LEU A 30 3.56 -1.81 3.32
CA LEU A 30 2.75 -2.11 4.51
C LEU A 30 3.40 -3.18 5.39
N LEU A 31 3.99 -4.22 4.80
CA LEU A 31 4.73 -5.25 5.54
C LEU A 31 5.91 -4.66 6.29
N LEU A 32 6.67 -3.77 5.66
CA LEU A 32 7.79 -3.08 6.32
C LEU A 32 7.30 -2.20 7.48
N LEU A 33 6.20 -1.46 7.28
CA LEU A 33 5.60 -0.65 8.35
C LEU A 33 5.10 -1.52 9.51
N PHE A 34 4.52 -2.68 9.24
CA PHE A 34 4.17 -3.66 10.26
C PHE A 34 5.39 -4.10 11.07
N ILE A 35 6.51 -4.45 10.42
CA ILE A 35 7.73 -4.86 11.13
C ILE A 35 8.25 -3.71 12.00
N ILE A 36 8.27 -2.48 11.47
CA ILE A 36 8.70 -1.28 12.21
C ILE A 36 7.84 -1.06 13.45
N THR A 37 6.50 -1.04 13.30
CA THR A 37 5.59 -0.79 14.42
C THR A 37 5.58 -1.94 15.42
N PHE A 38 5.70 -3.17 14.95
CA PHE A 38 5.81 -4.34 15.79
C PHE A 38 7.07 -4.26 16.68
N ILE A 39 8.24 -4.00 16.09
CA ILE A 39 9.48 -3.81 16.86
C ILE A 39 9.35 -2.64 17.83
N HIS A 40 8.84 -1.49 17.37
CA HIS A 40 8.65 -0.31 18.23
C HIS A 40 7.70 -0.58 19.41
N SER A 41 6.66 -1.40 19.22
CA SER A 41 5.72 -1.76 20.29
C SER A 41 6.37 -2.52 21.44
N ILE A 42 7.43 -3.28 21.16
CA ILE A 42 8.23 -4.02 22.15
C ILE A 42 9.37 -3.13 22.67
N PHE A 43 10.00 -2.36 21.78
CA PHE A 43 11.16 -1.51 22.06
C PHE A 43 10.89 -0.06 21.65
N PRO A 44 10.22 0.76 22.50
CA PRO A 44 9.74 2.10 22.13
C PRO A 44 10.86 3.11 21.84
N PHE A 45 12.12 2.77 22.13
CA PHE A 45 13.28 3.59 21.81
C PHE A 45 13.83 3.32 20.39
N ILE A 46 13.42 2.24 19.73
CA ILE A 46 13.78 1.89 18.34
C ILE A 46 12.67 2.42 17.40
N PHE A 47 13.03 3.03 16.27
CA PHE A 47 12.07 3.58 15.29
C PHE A 47 11.06 4.60 15.87
N LYS A 48 11.54 5.60 16.63
CA LYS A 48 10.72 6.63 17.31
C LYS A 48 9.85 7.50 16.39
N ALA A 49 9.94 7.36 15.07
CA ALA A 49 9.22 8.21 14.12
C ALA A 49 8.86 7.48 12.82
N ASN A 50 7.82 8.02 12.16
CA ASN A 50 7.51 7.95 10.71
C ASN A 50 6.40 7.00 10.25
N THR A 51 5.84 6.13 11.08
CA THR A 51 4.79 5.21 10.60
C THR A 51 3.53 5.96 10.15
N SER A 52 3.00 6.86 10.98
CA SER A 52 1.78 7.63 10.67
C SER A 52 1.95 8.48 9.41
N THR A 53 3.07 9.20 9.29
CA THR A 53 3.40 9.98 8.09
C THR A 53 3.43 9.11 6.83
N LYS A 54 4.08 7.93 6.88
CA LYS A 54 4.15 7.01 5.73
C LYS A 54 2.78 6.42 5.36
N ILE A 55 1.92 6.14 6.34
CA ILE A 55 0.55 5.70 6.09
C ILE A 55 -0.26 6.82 5.40
N ILE A 56 -0.15 8.06 5.88
CA ILE A 56 -0.83 9.21 5.28
C ILE A 56 -0.34 9.47 3.85
N GLU A 57 0.97 9.48 3.62
CA GLU A 57 1.56 9.62 2.28
C GLU A 57 1.02 8.54 1.32
N MET A 58 1.01 7.27 1.73
CA MET A 58 0.47 6.19 0.90
C MET A 58 -1.03 6.34 0.64
N ALA A 59 -1.80 6.79 1.64
CA ALA A 59 -3.23 7.02 1.46
C ALA A 59 -3.51 8.14 0.44
N GLU A 60 -2.75 9.24 0.50
CA GLU A 60 -2.84 10.32 -0.49
C GLU A 60 -2.37 9.87 -1.88
N GLU A 61 -1.27 9.10 -1.99
CA GLU A 61 -0.85 8.48 -3.24
C GLU A 61 -1.98 7.63 -3.84
N LEU A 62 -2.64 6.77 -3.04
CA LEU A 62 -3.72 5.90 -3.48
C LEU A 62 -5.00 6.66 -3.88
N LYS A 63 -5.33 7.75 -3.17
CA LYS A 63 -6.46 8.63 -3.55
C LYS A 63 -6.22 9.28 -4.91
N ASN A 64 -5.02 9.81 -5.14
CA ASN A 64 -4.67 10.48 -6.38
C ASN A 64 -4.61 9.54 -7.59
N ARG A 65 -4.49 8.23 -7.38
CA ARG A 65 -4.55 7.23 -8.46
C ARG A 65 -5.98 6.98 -8.96
N ARG A 66 -7.00 7.43 -8.26
CA ARG A 66 -8.41 7.19 -8.58
C ARG A 66 -9.07 8.37 -9.31
N ASN A 67 -8.30 9.40 -9.65
CA ASN A 67 -8.74 10.64 -10.32
C ASN A 67 -8.03 10.83 -11.66
#